data_AF-A0A953RXC4-F1
#
_entry.id   AF-A0A953RXC4-F1
#
_cell.length_a   1.000
_cell.length_b   1.000
_cell.length_c   1.000
_cell.angle_alpha   90.00
_cell.angle_beta   90.00
_cell.angle_gamma   90.00
#
_symmetry.space_group_name_H-M   'P 1'
#
loop_
_entity.id
_entity.type
_entity.pdbx_description
1 polymer ?
#
loop_
_entity_poly.entity_id
_entity_poly.type
_entity_poly.pdbx_seq_one_letter_code
_entity_poly.pdbx_strand_id
1 'polypeptide(L)'
;MTRNAHDKAQELIALGQGLPDSQQIWLRAHLDECEACRLYAEAANGVVRTLRSLPLAADSRLVRATQMRVRFHANRLRETRERMWLVGMACLGVGLSATLTVPFLWRLFAWMGERAGVSTLVWQTGFMFFFIVPALVVSVLLLARGTHLTNNGEQSR
;
A
#
# COMPACT_ATOMS: atom_id res chain seq x y z
N MET A 1 -53.48 -14.54 -7.95
CA MET A 1 -52.06 -14.55 -8.40
C MET A 1 -51.05 -14.42 -7.24
N THR A 2 -51.47 -14.32 -5.98
CA THR A 2 -50.59 -14.13 -4.80
C THR A 2 -49.82 -15.39 -4.38
N ARG A 3 -50.35 -16.59 -4.64
CA ARG A 3 -49.72 -17.85 -4.26
C ARG A 3 -48.32 -18.05 -4.87
N ASN A 4 -48.18 -17.75 -6.16
CA ASN A 4 -46.89 -17.82 -6.86
C ASN A 4 -45.86 -16.81 -6.32
N ALA A 5 -46.32 -15.63 -5.86
CA ALA A 5 -45.45 -14.63 -5.25
C ALA A 5 -44.91 -15.08 -3.88
N HIS A 6 -45.73 -15.73 -3.06
CA HIS A 6 -45.28 -16.30 -1.78
C HIS A 6 -44.32 -17.47 -1.97
N ASP A 7 -44.59 -18.36 -2.93
CA ASP A 7 -43.70 -19.49 -3.25
C ASP A 7 -42.32 -18.97 -3.70
N LYS A 8 -42.31 -17.95 -4.57
CA LYS A 8 -41.08 -17.27 -4.99
C LYS A 8 -40.35 -16.59 -3.82
N ALA A 9 -41.08 -15.94 -2.92
CA ALA A 9 -40.47 -15.31 -1.75
C ALA A 9 -39.81 -16.34 -0.82
N GLN A 10 -40.45 -17.50 -0.61
CA GLN A 10 -39.88 -18.59 0.19
C GLN A 10 -38.62 -19.18 -0.44
N GLU A 11 -38.60 -19.34 -1.77
CA GLU A 11 -37.41 -19.78 -2.51
C GLU A 11 -36.25 -18.79 -2.35
N LEU A 12 -36.51 -17.49 -2.50
CA LEU A 12 -35.51 -16.44 -2.32
C LEU A 12 -34.98 -16.36 -0.88
N ILE A 13 -35.83 -16.62 0.12
CA ILE A 13 -35.42 -16.71 1.54
C ILE A 13 -34.52 -17.93 1.76
N ALA A 14 -34.83 -19.07 1.14
CA ALA A 14 -34.03 -20.29 1.25
C ALA A 14 -32.65 -20.17 0.59
N LEU A 15 -32.53 -19.39 -0.50
CA LEU A 15 -31.28 -19.15 -1.21
C LEU A 15 -30.26 -18.32 -0.40
N GLY A 16 -30.71 -17.54 0.61
CA GLY A 16 -29.81 -16.92 1.59
C GLY A 16 -29.00 -15.72 1.06
N GLN A 17 -27.70 -15.64 1.39
CA GLN A 17 -26.84 -14.50 0.97
C GLN A 17 -26.27 -14.75 -0.44
N GLY A 18 -26.37 -13.75 -1.33
CA GLY A 18 -25.84 -13.83 -2.71
C GLY A 18 -26.87 -13.59 -3.82
N LEU A 19 -28.08 -13.14 -3.49
CA LEU A 19 -29.08 -12.78 -4.50
C LEU A 19 -28.65 -11.52 -5.29
N PRO A 20 -29.01 -11.44 -6.58
CA PRO A 20 -28.84 -10.20 -7.35
C PRO A 20 -29.68 -9.08 -6.74
N ASP A 21 -29.15 -7.85 -6.79
CA ASP A 21 -29.73 -6.67 -6.12
C ASP A 21 -31.22 -6.45 -6.44
N SER A 22 -31.64 -6.72 -7.67
CA SER A 22 -33.03 -6.59 -8.11
C SER A 22 -33.99 -7.54 -7.38
N GLN A 23 -33.56 -8.79 -7.12
CA GLN A 23 -34.36 -9.77 -6.38
C GLN A 23 -34.39 -9.44 -4.89
N GLN A 24 -33.30 -8.87 -4.36
CA GLN A 24 -33.25 -8.46 -2.96
C GLN A 24 -34.17 -7.27 -2.68
N ILE A 25 -34.22 -6.28 -3.59
CA ILE A 25 -35.15 -5.14 -3.47
C ILE A 25 -36.60 -5.61 -3.52
N TRP A 26 -36.93 -6.49 -4.48
CA TRP A 26 -38.28 -7.06 -4.59
C TRP A 26 -38.68 -7.86 -3.34
N LEU A 27 -37.76 -8.70 -2.82
CA LEU A 27 -38.02 -9.49 -1.62
C LEU A 27 -38.27 -8.60 -0.41
N ARG A 28 -37.48 -7.54 -0.22
CA ARG A 28 -37.70 -6.58 0.89
C ARG A 28 -39.08 -5.94 0.80
N ALA A 29 -39.47 -5.44 -0.37
CA ALA A 29 -40.79 -4.86 -0.58
C ALA A 29 -41.92 -5.86 -0.28
N HIS A 30 -41.75 -7.13 -0.69
CA HIS A 30 -42.73 -8.18 -0.39
C HIS A 30 -42.83 -8.52 1.11
N LEU A 31 -41.72 -8.48 1.85
CA LEU A 31 -41.71 -8.75 3.30
C LEU A 31 -42.36 -7.62 4.12
N ASP A 32 -42.32 -6.38 3.62
CA ASP A 32 -43.03 -5.25 4.25
C ASP A 32 -44.55 -5.37 4.08
N GLU A 33 -45.00 -5.94 2.96
CA GLU A 33 -46.43 -6.12 2.67
C GLU A 33 -47.02 -7.42 3.21
N CYS A 34 -46.21 -8.47 3.41
CA CYS A 34 -46.69 -9.80 3.79
C CYS A 34 -46.11 -10.31 5.12
N GLU A 35 -46.95 -10.33 6.15
CA GLU A 35 -46.58 -10.83 7.49
C GLU A 35 -46.19 -12.32 7.50
N ALA A 36 -46.87 -13.18 6.73
CA ALA A 36 -46.56 -14.61 6.70
C ALA A 36 -45.15 -14.90 6.16
N CYS A 37 -44.73 -14.20 5.10
CA CYS A 37 -43.39 -14.32 4.55
C CYS A 37 -42.33 -13.71 5.49
N ARG A 38 -42.67 -12.63 6.22
CA ARG A 38 -41.81 -12.05 7.25
C ARG A 38 -41.52 -13.03 8.38
N LEU A 39 -42.55 -13.66 8.94
CA LEU A 39 -42.40 -14.67 9.99
C LEU A 39 -41.55 -15.87 9.53
N TYR A 40 -41.74 -16.31 8.29
CA TYR A 40 -40.91 -17.37 7.70
C TYR A 40 -39.44 -16.95 7.57
N ALA A 41 -39.17 -15.73 7.10
CA ALA A 41 -37.81 -15.19 6.99
C ALA A 41 -37.12 -15.05 8.36
N GLU A 42 -37.84 -14.62 9.39
CA GLU A 42 -37.32 -14.52 10.75
C GLU A 42 -36.99 -15.89 11.34
N ALA A 43 -37.87 -16.87 11.16
CA ALA A 43 -37.63 -18.25 11.59
C ALA A 43 -36.40 -18.87 10.90
N ALA A 44 -36.29 -18.71 9.58
CA ALA A 44 -35.14 -19.18 8.81
C ALA A 44 -33.82 -18.52 9.27
N ASN A 45 -33.83 -17.20 9.48
CA ASN A 45 -32.67 -16.47 9.99
C ASN A 45 -32.29 -16.89 11.43
N GLY A 46 -33.28 -17.21 12.27
CA GLY A 46 -33.06 -17.76 13.61
C GLY A 46 -32.28 -19.07 13.56
N VAL A 47 -32.68 -20.00 12.69
CA VAL A 47 -31.98 -21.29 12.49
C VAL A 47 -30.56 -21.07 11.98
N VAL A 48 -30.37 -20.24 10.96
CA VAL A 48 -29.03 -19.93 10.41
C VAL A 48 -28.13 -19.30 11.47
N ARG A 49 -28.66 -18.40 12.31
CA ARG A 49 -27.90 -17.78 13.40
C ARG A 49 -27.49 -18.82 14.44
N THR A 50 -28.39 -19.72 14.82
CA THR A 50 -28.07 -20.83 15.74
C THR A 50 -26.98 -21.72 15.14
N LEU A 51 -27.10 -22.12 13.87
CA LEU A 51 -26.10 -22.91 13.17
C LEU A 51 -24.74 -22.20 13.07
N ARG A 52 -24.71 -20.88 12.81
CA ARG A 52 -23.48 -20.09 12.77
C ARG A 52 -22.86 -19.90 14.17
N SER A 53 -23.67 -19.97 15.22
CA SER A 53 -23.22 -19.87 16.61
C SER A 53 -22.64 -21.16 17.16
N LEU A 54 -22.85 -22.31 16.48
CA LEU A 54 -22.13 -23.54 16.77
C LEU A 54 -20.70 -23.37 16.26
N PRO A 55 -19.69 -23.21 17.15
CA PRO A 55 -18.32 -23.12 16.70
C PRO A 55 -17.93 -24.48 16.13
N LEU A 56 -17.80 -24.55 14.81
CA LEU A 56 -16.97 -25.57 14.19
C LEU A 56 -15.57 -25.32 14.71
N ALA A 57 -15.17 -26.08 15.74
CA ALA A 57 -13.85 -25.98 16.34
C ALA A 57 -12.83 -26.20 15.21
N ALA A 58 -12.24 -25.11 14.73
CA ALA A 58 -11.14 -25.19 13.79
C ALA A 58 -10.03 -25.96 14.48
N ASP A 59 -9.52 -27.01 13.83
CA ASP A 59 -8.44 -27.83 14.37
C ASP A 59 -7.34 -26.89 14.90
N SER A 60 -6.93 -27.09 16.15
CA SER A 60 -5.85 -26.36 16.81
C SER A 60 -4.60 -26.24 15.93
N ARG A 61 -4.35 -27.23 15.06
CA ARG A 61 -3.27 -27.22 14.07
C ARG A 61 -3.47 -26.16 12.99
N LEU A 62 -4.69 -26.01 12.48
CA LEU A 62 -5.04 -24.99 11.51
C LEU A 62 -4.88 -23.59 12.12
N VAL A 63 -5.41 -23.38 13.33
CA VAL A 63 -5.28 -22.09 14.04
C VAL A 63 -3.81 -21.71 14.24
N ARG A 64 -2.98 -22.67 14.68
CA ARG A 64 -1.55 -22.43 14.90
C ARG A 64 -0.80 -22.15 13.59
N ALA A 65 -1.16 -22.83 12.50
CA ALA A 65 -0.60 -22.57 11.17
C ALA A 65 -0.96 -21.17 10.66
N THR A 66 -2.21 -20.74 10.84
CA THR A 66 -2.66 -19.40 10.44
C THR A 66 -1.99 -18.32 11.28
N GLN A 67 -1.88 -18.51 12.60
CA GLN A 67 -1.17 -17.58 13.48
C GLN A 67 0.31 -17.43 13.10
N MET A 68 1.00 -18.54 12.76
CA MET A 68 2.38 -18.46 12.29
C MET A 68 2.50 -17.67 10.99
N ARG A 69 1.60 -17.87 10.02
CA ARG A 69 1.60 -17.10 8.76
C ARG A 69 1.33 -15.61 8.98
N VAL A 70 0.38 -15.27 9.85
CA VAL A 70 0.07 -13.87 10.19
C VAL A 70 1.26 -13.20 10.86
N ARG A 71 1.92 -13.86 11.82
CA ARG A 71 3.11 -13.33 12.48
C ARG A 71 4.28 -13.14 11.51
N PHE A 72 4.48 -14.09 10.59
CA PHE A 72 5.48 -13.98 9.55
C PHE A 72 5.23 -12.79 8.63
N HIS A 73 3.99 -12.59 8.17
CA HIS A 73 3.63 -11.42 7.37
C HIS A 73 3.74 -10.10 8.15
N ALA A 74 3.37 -10.07 9.42
CA ALA A 74 3.51 -8.89 10.26
C ALA A 74 4.99 -8.48 10.42
N ASN A 75 5.90 -9.44 10.61
CA ASN A 75 7.34 -9.15 10.69
C ASN A 75 7.91 -8.65 9.36
N ARG A 76 7.53 -9.28 8.24
CA ARG A 76 7.94 -8.81 6.89
C ARG A 76 7.51 -7.37 6.61
N LEU A 77 6.29 -6.99 7.02
CA LEU A 77 5.84 -5.60 6.89
C LEU A 77 6.65 -4.63 7.75
N ARG A 78 7.06 -5.03 8.96
CA ARG A 78 7.88 -4.19 9.85
C ARG A 78 9.28 -3.95 9.28
N GLU A 79 9.96 -5.02 8.84
CA GLU A 79 11.31 -4.90 8.24
C GLU A 79 11.32 -3.98 7.01
N THR A 80 10.30 -4.11 6.15
CA THR A 80 10.20 -3.27 4.95
C THR A 80 9.96 -1.81 5.31
N ARG A 81 9.16 -1.55 6.35
CA ARG A 81 8.87 -0.18 6.82
C ARG A 81 10.09 0.49 7.42
N GLU A 82 10.88 -0.23 8.22
CA GLU A 82 12.12 0.31 8.80
C GLU A 82 13.14 0.66 7.72
N ARG A 83 13.31 -0.21 6.71
CA ARG A 83 14.22 0.05 5.59
C ARG A 83 13.78 1.24 4.75
N MET A 84 12.48 1.36 4.47
CA MET A 84 11.93 2.53 3.74
C MET A 84 12.08 3.82 4.54
N TRP A 85 11.96 3.77 5.87
CA TRP A 85 12.14 4.94 6.73
C TRP A 85 13.59 5.43 6.71
N LEU A 86 14.57 4.52 6.78
CA LEU A 86 15.98 4.87 6.64
C LEU A 86 16.31 5.50 5.28
N VAL A 87 15.78 4.93 4.20
CA VAL A 87 15.94 5.50 2.85
C VAL A 87 15.27 6.87 2.74
N GLY A 88 14.09 7.03 3.33
CA GLY A 88 13.40 8.33 3.39
C GLY A 88 14.21 9.38 4.13
N MET A 89 14.76 9.05 5.29
CA MET A 89 15.59 9.97 6.08
C MET A 89 16.90 10.31 5.37
N ALA A 90 17.54 9.34 4.70
CA ALA A 90 18.72 9.61 3.88
C ALA A 90 18.41 10.54 2.70
N CYS A 91 17.28 10.33 2.01
CA CYS A 91 16.86 11.18 0.90
C CYS A 91 16.52 12.60 1.37
N LEU A 92 15.80 12.74 2.49
CA LEU A 92 15.53 14.04 3.10
C LEU A 92 16.82 14.74 3.53
N GLY A 93 17.76 14.00 4.15
CA GLY A 93 19.06 14.53 4.54
C GLY A 93 19.86 15.05 3.35
N VAL A 94 19.97 14.27 2.28
CA VAL A 94 20.67 14.67 1.05
C VAL A 94 19.97 15.85 0.39
N GLY A 95 18.64 15.82 0.26
CA GLY A 95 17.85 16.90 -0.32
C GLY A 95 17.94 18.21 0.45
N LEU A 96 17.87 18.16 1.78
CA LEU A 96 18.05 19.32 2.66
C LEU A 96 19.48 19.85 2.58
N SER A 97 20.48 18.97 2.59
CA SER A 97 21.88 19.37 2.45
C SER A 97 22.12 20.06 1.11
N ALA A 98 21.60 19.55 0.00
CA ALA A 98 21.74 20.19 -1.31
C ALA A 98 21.04 21.56 -1.35
N THR A 99 19.80 21.63 -0.84
CA THR A 99 19.02 22.87 -0.81
C THR A 99 19.67 23.94 0.07
N LEU A 100 20.36 23.56 1.15
CA LEU A 100 21.08 24.50 2.01
C LEU A 100 22.45 24.87 1.45
N THR A 101 23.18 23.91 0.88
CA THR A 101 24.57 24.13 0.43
C THR A 101 24.61 24.98 -0.85
N VAL A 102 23.64 24.86 -1.75
CA VAL A 102 23.56 25.65 -3.00
C VAL A 102 23.49 27.18 -2.74
N PRO A 103 22.55 27.71 -1.94
CA PRO A 103 22.48 29.13 -1.65
C PRO A 103 23.65 29.60 -0.76
N PHE A 104 24.17 28.74 0.14
CA PHE A 104 25.33 29.10 0.96
C PHE A 104 26.59 29.25 0.11
N LEU A 105 26.82 28.32 -0.83
CA LEU A 105 27.89 28.41 -1.80
C LEU A 105 27.71 29.66 -2.66
N TRP A 106 26.50 29.93 -3.16
CA TRP A 106 26.22 31.13 -3.95
C TRP A 106 26.54 32.42 -3.18
N ARG A 107 26.20 32.49 -1.89
CA ARG A 107 26.45 33.65 -1.02
C ARG A 107 27.95 33.83 -0.74
N LEU A 108 28.66 32.75 -0.42
CA LEU A 108 30.09 32.77 -0.13
C LEU A 108 30.90 33.15 -1.37
N PHE A 109 30.49 32.62 -2.51
CA PHE A 109 31.07 32.92 -3.80
C PHE A 109 30.77 34.38 -4.16
N ALA A 110 29.53 34.86 -4.13
CA ALA A 110 29.19 36.23 -4.55
C ALA A 110 30.03 37.29 -3.80
N TRP A 111 30.24 37.06 -2.50
CA TRP A 111 31.13 37.87 -1.67
C TRP A 111 32.60 37.84 -2.13
N MET A 112 33.07 36.67 -2.61
CA MET A 112 34.43 36.51 -3.11
C MET A 112 34.62 37.08 -4.53
N GLY A 113 33.57 37.06 -5.35
CA GLY A 113 33.54 37.70 -6.67
C GLY A 113 33.60 39.23 -6.60
N GLU A 114 32.86 39.85 -5.67
CA GLU A 114 32.97 41.28 -5.39
C GLU A 114 34.38 41.69 -4.96
N ARG A 115 35.06 40.85 -4.17
CA ARG A 115 36.46 41.08 -3.74
C ARG A 115 37.49 40.93 -4.88
N ALA A 116 37.20 40.10 -5.89
CA ALA A 116 38.17 39.75 -6.92
C ALA A 116 38.10 40.63 -8.18
N GLY A 117 36.99 41.36 -8.41
CA GLY A 117 36.85 42.27 -9.55
C GLY A 117 36.86 41.58 -10.93
N VAL A 118 36.64 40.27 -10.98
CA VAL A 118 36.72 39.45 -12.21
C VAL A 118 35.32 39.27 -12.82
N SER A 119 35.25 39.33 -14.16
CA SER A 119 34.03 39.14 -14.96
C SER A 119 33.23 37.89 -14.54
N THR A 120 31.94 38.10 -14.27
CA THR A 120 30.95 37.10 -13.80
C THR A 120 30.86 35.84 -14.66
N LEU A 121 31.25 35.91 -15.94
CA LEU A 121 31.11 34.85 -16.94
C LEU A 121 32.14 33.70 -16.79
N VAL A 122 33.42 34.04 -16.57
CA VAL A 122 34.50 33.04 -16.33
C VAL A 122 34.27 32.30 -15.03
N TRP A 123 33.61 32.97 -14.10
CA TRP A 123 33.42 32.47 -12.76
C TRP A 123 32.15 31.61 -12.64
N GLN A 124 31.10 31.92 -13.41
CA GLN A 124 29.92 31.06 -13.59
C GLN A 124 30.29 29.71 -14.24
N THR A 125 31.25 29.70 -15.15
CA THR A 125 31.75 28.47 -15.80
C THR A 125 32.57 27.61 -14.85
N GLY A 126 33.40 28.21 -13.99
CA GLY A 126 34.11 27.50 -12.93
C GLY A 126 33.18 26.81 -11.92
N PHE A 127 32.08 27.48 -11.55
CA PHE A 127 31.07 26.92 -10.66
C PHE A 127 30.36 25.70 -11.27
N MET A 128 29.96 25.82 -12.54
CA MET A 128 29.29 24.73 -13.25
C MET A 128 30.20 23.50 -13.34
N PHE A 129 31.50 23.70 -13.58
CA PHE A 129 32.48 22.62 -13.62
C PHE A 129 32.66 21.96 -12.25
N PHE A 130 32.78 22.76 -11.18
CA PHE A 130 32.95 22.24 -9.81
C PHE A 130 31.72 21.47 -9.31
N PHE A 131 30.51 21.79 -9.78
CA PHE A 131 29.29 21.06 -9.43
C PHE A 131 29.07 19.80 -10.27
N ILE A 132 29.39 19.84 -11.57
CA ILE A 132 29.16 18.71 -12.48
C ILE A 132 30.17 17.58 -12.25
N VAL A 133 31.43 17.89 -11.94
CA VAL A 133 32.48 16.88 -11.77
C VAL A 133 32.17 15.90 -10.61
N PRO A 134 31.80 16.34 -9.39
CA PRO A 134 31.43 15.42 -8.32
C PRO A 134 30.20 14.58 -8.65
N ALA A 135 29.19 15.18 -9.30
CA ALA A 135 27.99 14.47 -9.72
C ALA A 135 28.33 13.36 -10.75
N LEU A 136 29.20 13.65 -11.71
CA LEU A 136 29.71 12.65 -12.66
C LEU A 136 30.50 11.55 -11.94
N VAL A 137 31.38 11.89 -11.00
CA VAL A 137 32.17 10.91 -10.24
C VAL A 137 31.26 9.97 -9.44
N VAL A 138 30.25 10.50 -8.75
CA VAL A 138 29.27 9.70 -8.01
C VAL A 138 28.46 8.81 -8.96
N SER A 139 28.04 9.35 -10.11
CA SER A 139 27.29 8.58 -11.12
C SER A 139 28.12 7.42 -11.69
N VAL A 140 29.41 7.65 -11.99
CA VAL A 140 30.34 6.61 -12.44
C VAL A 140 30.61 5.57 -11.35
N LEU A 141 30.79 5.99 -10.08
CA LEU A 141 30.95 5.08 -8.95
C LEU A 141 29.71 4.23 -8.71
N LEU A 142 28.51 4.81 -8.84
CA LEU A 142 27.25 4.09 -8.74
C LEU A 142 27.08 3.11 -9.91
N LEU A 143 27.47 3.48 -11.13
CA LEU A 143 27.45 2.57 -12.28
C LEU A 143 28.41 1.40 -12.04
N ALA A 144 29.65 1.67 -11.59
CA ALA A 144 30.65 0.64 -11.30
C ALA A 144 30.21 -0.28 -10.14
N ARG A 145 29.60 0.26 -9.10
CA ARG A 145 29.05 -0.55 -7.99
C ARG A 145 27.80 -1.34 -8.43
N GLY A 146 26.97 -0.75 -9.28
CA GLY A 146 25.78 -1.38 -9.85
C GLY A 146 26.13 -2.57 -10.73
N THR A 147 27.15 -2.45 -11.58
CA THR A 147 27.65 -3.55 -12.42
C THR A 147 28.30 -4.67 -11.59
N HIS A 148 28.97 -4.32 -10.48
CA HIS A 148 29.48 -5.32 -9.53
C HIS A 148 28.37 -6.10 -8.79
N LEU A 149 27.22 -5.48 -8.53
CA LEU A 149 26.07 -6.15 -7.90
C LEU A 149 25.32 -7.05 -8.89
N THR A 150 25.19 -6.65 -10.15
CA THR A 150 24.58 -7.51 -11.18
C THR A 150 25.45 -8.70 -11.56
N ASN A 151 26.78 -8.54 -11.62
CA ASN A 151 27.70 -9.61 -11.99
C ASN A 151 27.79 -10.73 -10.92
N ASN A 152 27.72 -10.38 -9.62
CA ASN A 152 27.66 -11.36 -8.53
C ASN A 152 26.30 -12.10 -8.46
N GLY A 153 25.24 -11.56 -9.07
CA GLY A 153 23.94 -12.21 -9.16
C GLY A 153 23.90 -13.34 -10.19
N GLU A 154 24.68 -13.22 -11.27
CA GLU A 154 24.77 -14.25 -12.33
C GLU A 154 25.69 -15.42 -11.95
N GLN A 155 26.66 -15.23 -11.05
CA GLN A 155 27.59 -16.30 -10.65
C GLN A 155 27.02 -17.28 -9.60
N SER A 156 25.79 -17.08 -9.13
CA SER A 156 25.12 -17.98 -8.15
C SER A 156 23.99 -18.84 -8.75
N ARG A 157 23.94 -18.99 -10.07
CA ARG A 157 22.95 -19.82 -10.76
C ARG A 157 23.56 -21.00 -11.49
#